data_AF-A0A238C5R3-F1
#
_entry.id   AF-A0A238C5R3-F1
#
_cell.length_a   1.000
_cell.length_b   1.000
_cell.length_c   1.000
_cell.angle_alpha   90.00
_cell.angle_beta   90.00
_cell.angle_gamma   90.00
#
_symmetry.space_group_name_H-M   'P 1'
#
loop_
_entity.id
_entity.type
_entity.pdbx_description
1 polymer ?
#
loop_
_entity_poly.entity_id
_entity_poly.type
_entity_poly.pdbx_seq_one_letter_code
_entity_poly.pdbx_strand_id
1 'polypeptide(L)'
;MLDGDVTDAVEATSLAHNSDHIDIYSASWGPDDDGRTVDGPAKLTRRAFEKGIREGRHGLGSIFVWASGNGGKVADSCNCDGYTNSIYTLSISSATEHGNIPWYSEACSSTLATAYSSGATGEKMIVTTDLHHSCTNAHTGTSASAPLAAGIVALTLEANPKLTWRDMQHIVVRTARPLNLRAGDWVTNGVGRKVSHSFGFGLMDAGAMVRLASNWTTVPEQRKCVVFYPARYKTVPHGNRLQLQLYTDGCASYSRNKVGYVEHVQAIITLTAPKRGDIQIYLTSPSGTRSTLLAKRARDTSRTGFREWAFMTTHNWGEMAVGLWTLEINNDGWDGKFFKSL
;
A
#
# COMPACT_ATOMS: atom_id res chain seq x y z
N MET A 1 -14.00 -14.08 10.58
CA MET A 1 -12.97 -13.06 10.29
C MET A 1 -12.27 -12.56 11.55
N LEU A 2 -12.97 -12.29 12.67
CA LEU A 2 -12.34 -11.85 13.93
C LEU A 2 -12.50 -12.84 15.10
N ASP A 3 -13.11 -13.99 14.84
CA ASP A 3 -13.27 -15.10 15.79
C ASP A 3 -13.17 -16.42 15.01
N GLY A 4 -12.51 -17.41 15.59
CA GLY A 4 -12.20 -18.72 14.98
C GLY A 4 -11.06 -18.74 13.95
N ASP A 5 -10.78 -19.93 13.42
CA ASP A 5 -9.74 -20.16 12.41
C ASP A 5 -10.05 -19.43 11.10
N VAL A 6 -9.17 -18.52 10.69
CA VAL A 6 -9.29 -17.77 9.43
C VAL A 6 -8.58 -18.54 8.31
N THR A 7 -9.35 -19.01 7.33
CA THR A 7 -8.84 -19.74 6.15
C THR A 7 -9.04 -18.93 4.87
N ASP A 8 -8.31 -19.27 3.80
CA ASP A 8 -8.47 -18.67 2.45
C ASP A 8 -9.94 -18.65 1.99
N ALA A 9 -10.72 -19.69 2.31
CA ALA A 9 -12.14 -19.74 1.95
C ALA A 9 -13.01 -18.75 2.76
N VAL A 10 -12.71 -18.56 4.04
CA VAL A 10 -13.44 -17.62 4.92
C VAL A 10 -13.18 -16.18 4.48
N GLU A 11 -11.92 -15.84 4.19
CA GLU A 11 -11.55 -14.53 3.65
C GLU A 11 -12.23 -14.26 2.30
N ALA A 12 -12.10 -15.20 1.35
CA ALA A 12 -12.68 -15.06 0.01
C ALA A 12 -14.20 -14.87 0.05
N THR A 13 -14.89 -15.65 0.88
CA THR A 13 -16.35 -15.54 1.02
C THR A 13 -16.74 -14.21 1.67
N SER A 14 -15.96 -13.73 2.63
CA SER A 14 -16.20 -12.44 3.30
C SER A 14 -16.05 -11.27 2.32
N LEU A 15 -15.00 -11.29 1.48
CA LEU A 15 -14.76 -10.24 0.48
C LEU A 15 -15.74 -10.28 -0.70
N ALA A 16 -16.27 -11.45 -1.03
CA ALA A 16 -17.23 -11.61 -2.12
C ALA A 16 -18.70 -11.47 -1.66
N HIS A 17 -18.95 -11.32 -0.36
CA HIS A 17 -20.30 -11.31 0.19
C HIS A 17 -21.11 -10.14 -0.37
N ASN A 18 -22.24 -10.44 -1.02
CA ASN A 18 -23.22 -9.46 -1.50
C ASN A 18 -22.62 -8.25 -2.26
N SER A 19 -21.66 -8.49 -3.16
CA SER A 19 -20.91 -7.42 -3.86
C SER A 19 -21.73 -6.50 -4.77
N ASP A 20 -22.97 -6.87 -5.10
CA ASP A 20 -23.91 -5.99 -5.81
C ASP A 20 -24.71 -5.08 -4.87
N HIS A 21 -24.74 -5.39 -3.58
CA HIS A 21 -25.41 -4.59 -2.55
C HIS A 21 -24.42 -3.77 -1.72
N ILE A 22 -23.26 -4.34 -1.41
CA ILE A 22 -22.23 -3.69 -0.59
C ILE A 22 -21.29 -2.90 -1.50
N ASP A 23 -21.22 -1.59 -1.28
CA ASP A 23 -20.31 -0.72 -2.01
C ASP A 23 -18.87 -0.77 -1.50
N ILE A 24 -18.72 -0.73 -0.18
CA ILE A 24 -17.44 -0.52 0.51
C ILE A 24 -17.23 -1.62 1.54
N TYR A 25 -16.05 -2.24 1.49
CA TYR A 25 -15.57 -3.19 2.48
C TYR A 25 -14.44 -2.53 3.25
N SER A 26 -14.56 -2.46 4.58
CA SER A 26 -13.50 -1.94 5.46
C SER A 26 -12.88 -3.09 6.22
N ALA A 27 -11.57 -3.28 6.07
CA ALA A 27 -10.83 -4.38 6.69
C ALA A 27 -9.50 -3.89 7.28
N SER A 28 -9.05 -4.59 8.32
CA SER A 28 -7.83 -4.25 9.06
C SER A 28 -7.10 -5.51 9.53
N TRP A 29 -7.30 -6.61 8.82
CA TRP A 29 -6.67 -7.90 9.06
C TRP A 29 -5.67 -8.19 7.94
N GLY A 30 -4.72 -9.06 8.22
CA GLY A 30 -3.59 -9.39 7.35
C GLY A 30 -2.68 -10.38 8.07
N PRO A 31 -1.44 -10.56 7.59
CA PRO A 31 -0.43 -11.34 8.30
C PRO A 31 -0.09 -10.71 9.66
N ASP A 32 0.65 -11.44 10.48
CA ASP A 32 1.13 -10.92 11.76
C ASP A 32 2.07 -9.72 11.56
N ASP A 33 1.77 -8.61 12.24
CA ASP A 33 2.55 -7.35 12.26
C ASP A 33 3.83 -7.48 13.14
N ASP A 34 4.62 -8.53 12.92
CA ASP A 34 5.72 -8.94 13.79
C ASP A 34 7.11 -8.47 13.32
N GLY A 35 7.18 -7.79 12.17
CA GLY A 35 8.43 -7.34 11.54
C GLY A 35 9.19 -8.47 10.85
N ARG A 36 8.56 -9.62 10.61
CA ARG A 36 9.20 -10.83 10.05
C ARG A 36 8.37 -11.48 8.96
N THR A 37 7.07 -11.48 9.11
CA THR A 37 6.14 -12.19 8.24
C THR A 37 6.13 -11.57 6.85
N VAL A 38 5.99 -12.42 5.83
CA VAL A 38 5.71 -12.00 4.45
C VAL A 38 4.64 -12.96 3.98
N ASP A 39 3.42 -12.47 3.87
CA ASP A 39 2.28 -13.28 3.46
C ASP A 39 1.17 -12.40 2.89
N GLY A 40 0.19 -13.01 2.24
CA GLY A 40 -0.87 -12.28 1.59
C GLY A 40 -2.01 -13.18 1.15
N PRO A 41 -2.97 -12.63 0.39
CA PRO A 41 -4.15 -13.37 0.00
C PRO A 41 -3.77 -14.64 -0.79
N ALA A 42 -4.30 -15.77 -0.33
CA ALA A 42 -4.16 -17.03 -1.01
C ALA A 42 -5.04 -17.07 -2.28
N LYS A 43 -5.25 -18.26 -2.86
CA LYS A 43 -5.79 -18.36 -4.23
C LYS A 43 -7.24 -17.91 -4.31
N LEU A 44 -8.07 -18.27 -3.33
CA LEU A 44 -9.49 -17.92 -3.33
C LEU A 44 -9.64 -16.44 -3.02
N THR A 45 -8.92 -15.92 -2.03
CA THR A 45 -8.98 -14.50 -1.64
C THR A 45 -8.52 -13.59 -2.78
N ARG A 46 -7.44 -13.94 -3.51
CA ARG A 46 -7.03 -13.18 -4.71
C ARG A 46 -8.11 -13.14 -5.79
N ARG A 47 -8.80 -14.26 -6.03
CA ARG A 47 -9.92 -14.33 -6.97
C ARG A 47 -11.12 -13.51 -6.48
N ALA A 48 -11.36 -13.47 -5.17
CA ALA A 48 -12.43 -12.64 -4.59
C ALA A 48 -12.16 -11.15 -4.82
N PHE A 49 -10.93 -10.68 -4.62
CA PHE A 49 -10.54 -9.31 -4.98
C PHE A 49 -10.75 -9.02 -6.48
N GLU A 50 -10.23 -9.90 -7.36
CA GLU A 50 -10.36 -9.74 -8.81
C GLU A 50 -11.81 -9.74 -9.28
N LYS A 51 -12.67 -10.56 -8.67
CA LYS A 51 -14.10 -10.58 -8.94
C LYS A 51 -14.76 -9.30 -8.42
N GLY A 52 -14.45 -8.90 -7.19
CA GLY A 52 -15.00 -7.69 -6.56
C GLY A 52 -14.73 -6.43 -7.38
N ILE A 53 -13.51 -6.22 -7.84
CA ILE A 53 -13.16 -5.04 -8.67
C ILE A 53 -13.72 -5.09 -10.10
N ARG A 54 -14.08 -6.27 -10.62
CA ARG A 54 -14.62 -6.43 -11.99
C ARG A 54 -16.15 -6.41 -12.04
N GLU A 55 -16.78 -7.05 -11.07
CA GLU A 55 -18.22 -7.37 -11.11
C GLU A 55 -18.99 -6.65 -10.00
N GLY A 56 -18.35 -6.37 -8.86
CA GLY A 56 -18.99 -5.68 -7.73
C GLY A 56 -19.53 -4.31 -8.11
N ARG A 57 -20.55 -3.85 -7.38
CA ARG A 57 -21.26 -2.59 -7.65
C ARG A 57 -21.72 -2.50 -9.11
N HIS A 58 -22.30 -3.59 -9.63
CA HIS A 58 -22.77 -3.70 -11.00
C HIS A 58 -21.69 -3.34 -12.06
N GLY A 59 -20.45 -3.76 -11.82
CA GLY A 59 -19.31 -3.54 -12.70
C GLY A 59 -18.51 -2.25 -12.46
N LEU A 60 -18.89 -1.40 -11.49
CA LEU A 60 -18.07 -0.26 -11.05
C LEU A 60 -16.86 -0.70 -10.21
N GLY A 61 -16.94 -1.90 -9.64
CA GLY A 61 -15.96 -2.51 -8.77
C GLY A 61 -16.17 -2.14 -7.31
N SER A 62 -16.18 -3.15 -6.44
CA SER A 62 -16.18 -3.00 -4.99
C SER A 62 -14.98 -2.17 -4.52
N ILE A 63 -15.17 -1.35 -3.48
CA ILE A 63 -14.09 -0.56 -2.88
C ILE A 63 -13.62 -1.24 -1.60
N PHE A 64 -12.39 -1.73 -1.59
CA PHE A 64 -11.77 -2.37 -0.43
C PHE A 64 -10.86 -1.36 0.29
N VAL A 65 -11.29 -0.83 1.43
CA VAL A 65 -10.48 0.04 2.29
C VAL A 65 -9.72 -0.82 3.29
N TRP A 66 -8.41 -0.63 3.40
CA TRP A 66 -7.54 -1.48 4.21
C TRP A 66 -6.66 -0.68 5.16
N ALA A 67 -6.52 -1.12 6.40
CA ALA A 67 -5.52 -0.58 7.31
C ALA A 67 -4.11 -1.04 6.92
N SER A 68 -3.11 -0.16 7.02
CA SER A 68 -1.74 -0.45 6.60
C SER A 68 -0.89 -1.25 7.61
N GLY A 69 -1.46 -1.76 8.70
CA GLY A 69 -0.71 -2.54 9.73
C GLY A 69 -0.29 -1.75 10.97
N ASN A 70 0.07 -2.46 12.04
CA ASN A 70 0.42 -1.93 13.38
C ASN A 70 1.84 -2.32 13.86
N GLY A 71 2.69 -2.81 12.96
CA GLY A 71 4.04 -3.32 13.21
C GLY A 71 5.15 -2.27 13.32
N GLY A 72 4.81 -0.97 13.42
CA GLY A 72 5.80 0.12 13.45
C GLY A 72 6.86 -0.02 14.56
N LYS A 73 6.47 -0.45 15.76
CA LYS A 73 7.38 -0.69 16.91
C LYS A 73 8.45 -1.74 16.65
N VAL A 74 8.20 -2.64 15.70
CA VAL A 74 9.09 -3.75 15.37
C VAL A 74 9.75 -3.57 14.00
N ALA A 75 9.64 -2.36 13.44
CA ALA A 75 10.15 -1.98 12.12
C ALA A 75 9.63 -2.90 11.02
N ASP A 76 8.33 -3.21 11.06
CA ASP A 76 7.69 -3.87 9.92
C ASP A 76 7.51 -2.92 8.73
N SER A 77 7.22 -3.48 7.57
CA SER A 77 7.04 -2.77 6.32
C SER A 77 5.85 -3.35 5.58
N CYS A 78 4.76 -2.59 5.50
CA CYS A 78 3.49 -3.04 4.98
C CYS A 78 3.49 -3.54 3.51
N ASN A 79 4.55 -3.29 2.73
CA ASN A 79 4.75 -3.99 1.46
C ASN A 79 5.03 -5.52 1.59
N CYS A 80 5.23 -6.02 2.81
CA CYS A 80 5.31 -7.45 3.15
C CYS A 80 3.94 -8.06 3.50
N ASP A 81 2.90 -7.23 3.64
CA ASP A 81 1.51 -7.64 3.74
C ASP A 81 0.86 -7.53 2.35
N GLY A 82 0.52 -8.68 1.76
CA GLY A 82 -0.06 -8.77 0.42
C GLY A 82 -1.49 -8.23 0.30
N TYR A 83 -2.20 -7.96 1.40
CA TYR A 83 -3.53 -7.35 1.40
C TYR A 83 -3.42 -5.84 1.21
N THR A 84 -2.64 -5.15 2.06
CA THR A 84 -2.39 -3.70 1.94
C THR A 84 -1.52 -3.35 0.72
N ASN A 85 -0.62 -4.23 0.29
CA ASN A 85 0.20 -4.06 -0.92
C ASN A 85 -0.55 -4.35 -2.25
N SER A 86 -1.80 -4.81 -2.17
CA SER A 86 -2.63 -5.07 -3.36
C SER A 86 -3.01 -3.78 -4.07
N ILE A 87 -3.04 -3.78 -5.40
CA ILE A 87 -3.57 -2.64 -6.17
C ILE A 87 -5.09 -2.45 -5.99
N TYR A 88 -5.77 -3.51 -5.55
CA TYR A 88 -7.23 -3.55 -5.39
C TYR A 88 -7.70 -2.97 -4.06
N THR A 89 -6.79 -2.75 -3.11
CA THR A 89 -7.09 -2.16 -1.82
C THR A 89 -6.67 -0.68 -1.81
N LEU A 90 -7.49 0.12 -1.14
CA LEU A 90 -7.22 1.50 -0.81
C LEU A 90 -6.60 1.49 0.59
N SER A 91 -5.27 1.38 0.64
CA SER A 91 -4.51 1.28 1.89
C SER A 91 -4.39 2.64 2.61
N ILE A 92 -4.71 2.62 3.90
CA ILE A 92 -4.81 3.79 4.78
C ILE A 92 -3.91 3.61 6.00
N SER A 93 -3.01 4.57 6.19
CA SER A 93 -2.18 4.71 7.39
C SER A 93 -2.81 5.69 8.39
N SER A 94 -2.11 5.94 9.50
CA SER A 94 -2.59 6.77 10.60
C SER A 94 -1.72 8.01 10.84
N ALA A 95 -2.37 9.10 11.24
CA ALA A 95 -1.74 10.26 11.86
C ALA A 95 -2.26 10.43 13.30
N THR A 96 -1.40 10.93 14.20
CA THR A 96 -1.83 11.33 15.55
C THR A 96 -2.61 12.65 15.52
N GLU A 97 -3.22 13.05 16.65
CA GLU A 97 -3.91 14.35 16.79
C GLU A 97 -3.02 15.53 16.38
N HIS A 98 -1.73 15.49 16.74
CA HIS A 98 -0.76 16.53 16.37
C HIS A 98 -0.08 16.31 15.00
N GLY A 99 -0.57 15.36 14.20
CA GLY A 99 -0.06 15.08 12.85
C GLY A 99 1.31 14.41 12.82
N ASN A 100 1.70 13.71 13.88
CA ASN A 100 2.92 12.90 13.88
C ASN A 100 2.64 11.49 13.34
N ILE A 101 3.71 10.75 13.04
CA ILE A 101 3.63 9.31 12.72
C ILE A 101 3.41 8.54 14.04
N PRO A 102 2.30 7.82 14.22
CA PRO A 102 2.07 7.02 15.42
C PRO A 102 3.07 5.87 15.54
N TRP A 103 3.37 5.45 16.78
CA TRP A 103 4.38 4.41 17.07
C TRP A 103 4.09 3.04 16.44
N TYR A 104 2.83 2.76 16.10
CA TYR A 104 2.39 1.51 15.49
C TYR A 104 2.36 1.58 13.97
N SER A 105 2.36 2.76 13.35
CA SER A 105 2.18 2.87 11.90
C SER A 105 3.35 2.26 11.14
N GLU A 106 3.04 1.46 10.13
CA GLU A 106 4.02 0.94 9.19
C GLU A 106 4.17 1.86 8.00
N ALA A 107 5.41 2.02 7.52
CA ALA A 107 5.71 2.81 6.34
C ALA A 107 5.95 1.88 5.15
N CYS A 108 5.28 2.14 4.03
CA CYS A 108 5.55 1.46 2.77
C CYS A 108 5.05 2.28 1.59
N SER A 109 5.50 1.91 0.40
CA SER A 109 5.17 2.66 -0.82
C SER A 109 3.79 2.32 -1.41
N SER A 110 3.08 1.33 -0.88
CA SER A 110 1.72 0.96 -1.27
C SER A 110 0.62 1.79 -0.60
N THR A 111 0.89 2.40 0.56
CA THR A 111 -0.05 3.30 1.24
C THR A 111 -0.49 4.43 0.30
N LEU A 112 -1.79 4.70 0.26
CA LEU A 112 -2.37 5.70 -0.63
C LEU A 112 -2.66 7.02 0.10
N ALA A 113 -3.20 6.95 1.33
CA ALA A 113 -3.50 8.12 2.13
C ALA A 113 -3.52 7.80 3.64
N THR A 114 -3.92 8.80 4.43
CA THR A 114 -3.95 8.75 5.89
C THR A 114 -5.29 9.24 6.43
N ALA A 115 -5.74 8.65 7.54
CA ALA A 115 -6.77 9.23 8.41
C ALA A 115 -6.22 9.35 9.84
N TYR A 116 -6.92 10.10 10.69
CA TYR A 116 -6.52 10.19 12.10
C TYR A 116 -6.73 8.86 12.84
N SER A 117 -5.97 8.66 13.92
CA SER A 117 -6.16 7.61 14.92
C SER A 117 -5.54 8.06 16.25
N SER A 118 -5.23 7.11 17.14
CA SER A 118 -4.56 7.36 18.41
C SER A 118 -3.09 7.77 18.25
N GLY A 119 -2.56 8.43 19.28
CA GLY A 119 -1.17 8.88 19.32
C GLY A 119 -0.43 8.50 20.60
N ALA A 120 0.51 9.37 20.98
CA ALA A 120 1.22 9.26 22.25
C ALA A 120 0.31 9.58 23.44
N THR A 121 0.81 9.32 24.65
CA THR A 121 0.12 9.70 25.89
C THR A 121 -0.22 11.20 25.88
N GLY A 122 -1.48 11.53 26.12
CA GLY A 122 -1.99 12.91 26.11
C GLY A 122 -2.62 13.35 24.80
N GLU A 123 -2.44 12.61 23.69
CA GLU A 123 -3.22 12.80 22.47
C GLU A 123 -4.55 12.05 22.56
N LYS A 124 -5.59 12.62 21.95
CA LYS A 124 -6.90 11.98 21.87
C LYS A 124 -6.86 10.71 21.00
N MET A 125 -7.84 9.86 21.24
CA MET A 125 -8.05 8.59 20.53
C MET A 125 -9.42 8.61 19.84
N ILE A 126 -9.77 7.52 19.15
CA ILE A 126 -11.02 7.44 18.42
C ILE A 126 -12.18 7.14 19.37
N VAL A 127 -13.23 7.96 19.27
CA VAL A 127 -14.49 7.79 20.00
C VAL A 127 -15.48 7.06 19.09
N THR A 128 -16.03 5.94 19.55
CA THR A 128 -16.98 5.14 18.78
C THR A 128 -17.81 4.23 19.68
N THR A 129 -18.79 3.53 19.10
CA THR A 129 -19.57 2.49 19.78
C THR A 129 -18.70 1.30 20.17
N ASP A 130 -19.03 0.65 21.28
CA ASP A 130 -18.34 -0.54 21.78
C ASP A 130 -19.35 -1.67 22.08
N LEU A 131 -18.83 -2.87 22.35
CA LEU A 131 -19.61 -4.04 22.74
C LEU A 131 -20.52 -3.74 23.94
N HIS A 132 -21.57 -4.55 24.09
CA HIS A 132 -22.51 -4.44 25.20
C HIS A 132 -23.16 -3.04 25.32
N HIS A 133 -23.53 -2.44 24.18
CA HIS A 133 -24.16 -1.12 24.09
C HIS A 133 -23.37 0.01 24.76
N SER A 134 -22.04 -0.09 24.76
CA SER A 134 -21.16 0.90 25.38
C SER A 134 -20.60 1.88 24.36
N CYS A 135 -19.86 2.87 24.85
CA CYS A 135 -19.10 3.82 24.06
C CYS A 135 -17.64 3.77 24.53
N THR A 136 -16.70 3.70 23.59
CA THR A 136 -15.28 3.77 23.87
C THR A 136 -14.72 5.09 23.38
N ASN A 137 -13.80 5.65 24.15
CA ASN A 137 -12.97 6.79 23.76
C ASN A 137 -11.50 6.38 23.60
N ALA A 138 -11.24 5.08 23.49
CA ALA A 138 -9.91 4.49 23.52
C ALA A 138 -9.68 3.51 22.35
N HIS A 139 -10.41 3.65 21.24
CA HIS A 139 -10.12 2.86 20.05
C HIS A 139 -8.84 3.38 19.36
N THR A 140 -7.96 2.47 18.95
CA THR A 140 -6.56 2.78 18.56
C THR A 140 -6.10 1.99 17.33
N GLY A 141 -4.93 2.34 16.80
CA GLY A 141 -4.27 1.60 15.72
C GLY A 141 -4.70 2.05 14.32
N THR A 142 -4.02 1.56 13.29
CA THR A 142 -4.42 1.79 11.89
C THR A 142 -5.79 1.21 11.59
N SER A 143 -6.20 0.20 12.36
CA SER A 143 -7.55 -0.38 12.34
C SER A 143 -8.67 0.61 12.61
N ALA A 144 -8.39 1.73 13.30
CA ALA A 144 -9.35 2.81 13.54
C ALA A 144 -9.34 3.87 12.42
N SER A 145 -8.26 3.95 11.62
CA SER A 145 -8.16 4.87 10.48
C SER A 145 -8.92 4.36 9.25
N ALA A 146 -8.87 3.06 8.95
CA ALA A 146 -9.56 2.48 7.80
C ALA A 146 -11.09 2.71 7.81
N PRO A 147 -11.82 2.55 8.94
CA PRO A 147 -13.25 2.86 9.01
C PRO A 147 -13.58 4.34 8.80
N LEU A 148 -12.73 5.26 9.27
CA LEU A 148 -12.90 6.70 9.00
C LEU A 148 -12.76 6.99 7.51
N ALA A 149 -11.75 6.41 6.87
CA ALA A 149 -11.57 6.50 5.42
C ALA A 149 -12.76 5.90 4.66
N ALA A 150 -13.28 4.75 5.08
CA ALA A 150 -14.48 4.15 4.50
C ALA A 150 -15.71 5.06 4.61
N GLY A 151 -15.89 5.76 5.74
CA GLY A 151 -16.92 6.79 5.88
C GLY A 151 -16.76 7.95 4.89
N ILE A 152 -15.53 8.43 4.69
CA ILE A 152 -15.25 9.48 3.69
C ILE A 152 -15.52 8.99 2.26
N VAL A 153 -15.15 7.74 1.95
CA VAL A 153 -15.45 7.09 0.67
C VAL A 153 -16.96 7.01 0.46
N ALA A 154 -17.75 6.68 1.48
CA ALA A 154 -19.21 6.64 1.40
C ALA A 154 -19.81 8.00 1.03
N LEU A 155 -19.38 9.08 1.70
CA LEU A 155 -19.81 10.45 1.35
C LEU A 155 -19.43 10.81 -0.10
N THR A 156 -18.27 10.34 -0.55
CA THR A 156 -17.78 10.60 -1.91
C THR A 156 -18.61 9.84 -2.96
N LEU A 157 -19.03 8.60 -2.66
CA LEU A 157 -19.95 7.83 -3.50
C LEU A 157 -21.37 8.42 -3.49
N GLU A 158 -21.84 8.97 -2.38
CA GLU A 158 -23.13 9.67 -2.33
C GLU A 158 -23.15 10.85 -3.31
N ALA A 159 -22.05 11.60 -3.38
CA ALA A 159 -21.89 12.70 -4.32
C ALA A 159 -21.82 12.24 -5.79
N ASN A 160 -21.25 11.06 -6.05
CA ASN A 160 -21.20 10.47 -7.38
C ASN A 160 -21.21 8.93 -7.30
N PRO A 161 -22.38 8.28 -7.44
CA PRO A 161 -22.48 6.83 -7.30
C PRO A 161 -21.84 6.07 -8.47
N LYS A 162 -21.50 6.76 -9.57
CA LYS A 162 -20.92 6.16 -10.80
C LYS A 162 -19.40 6.04 -10.74
N LEU A 163 -18.75 6.46 -9.66
CA LEU A 163 -17.31 6.31 -9.50
C LEU A 163 -16.93 4.82 -9.49
N THR A 164 -15.93 4.47 -10.29
CA THR A 164 -15.30 3.14 -10.25
C THR A 164 -14.34 3.04 -9.06
N TRP A 165 -13.91 1.82 -8.72
CA TRP A 165 -12.88 1.59 -7.70
C TRP A 165 -11.57 2.36 -7.99
N ARG A 166 -11.20 2.52 -9.26
CA ARG A 166 -10.05 3.32 -9.69
C ARG A 166 -10.29 4.81 -9.57
N ASP A 167 -11.48 5.28 -9.95
CA ASP A 167 -11.84 6.70 -9.79
C ASP A 167 -11.72 7.14 -8.33
N MET A 168 -12.16 6.29 -7.39
CA MET A 168 -12.03 6.56 -5.96
C MET A 168 -10.56 6.75 -5.55
N GLN A 169 -9.66 5.87 -5.98
CA GLN A 169 -8.23 6.01 -5.71
C GLN A 169 -7.64 7.29 -6.35
N HIS A 170 -8.01 7.61 -7.60
CA HIS A 170 -7.58 8.86 -8.25
C HIS A 170 -8.04 10.11 -7.50
N ILE A 171 -9.28 10.11 -7.00
CA ILE A 171 -9.82 11.22 -6.21
C ILE A 171 -8.98 11.39 -4.94
N VAL A 172 -8.73 10.31 -4.19
CA VAL A 172 -7.90 10.36 -2.97
C VAL A 172 -6.51 10.95 -3.27
N VAL A 173 -5.81 10.44 -4.31
CA VAL A 173 -4.48 10.95 -4.71
C VAL A 173 -4.50 12.46 -5.02
N ARG A 174 -5.61 12.98 -5.53
CA ARG A 174 -5.73 14.40 -5.94
C ARG A 174 -6.17 15.33 -4.83
N THR A 175 -6.81 14.81 -3.78
CA THR A 175 -7.41 15.62 -2.73
C THR A 175 -6.75 15.47 -1.36
N ALA A 176 -5.98 14.39 -1.15
CA ALA A 176 -5.24 14.18 0.09
C ALA A 176 -4.28 15.35 0.37
N ARG A 177 -4.18 15.73 1.64
CA ARG A 177 -3.44 16.93 2.07
C ARG A 177 -2.20 16.55 2.89
N PRO A 178 -0.99 16.92 2.45
CA PRO A 178 0.22 16.72 3.24
C PRO A 178 0.37 17.74 4.38
N LEU A 179 -0.44 18.81 4.38
CA LEU A 179 -0.35 19.89 5.35
C LEU A 179 -0.62 19.39 6.77
N ASN A 180 0.16 19.87 7.74
CA ASN A 180 0.12 19.51 9.15
C ASN A 180 0.50 18.05 9.47
N LEU A 181 1.01 17.29 8.51
CA LEU A 181 1.59 15.96 8.72
C LEU A 181 3.12 16.03 8.74
N ARG A 182 3.72 15.51 9.82
CA ARG A 182 5.16 15.59 10.10
C ARG A 182 5.83 14.24 9.80
N ALA A 183 6.48 14.17 8.65
CA ALA A 183 7.34 13.05 8.27
C ALA A 183 8.64 13.58 7.67
N GLY A 184 9.74 12.88 7.92
CA GLY A 184 11.06 13.24 7.36
C GLY A 184 11.27 12.82 5.91
N ASP A 185 10.36 12.02 5.35
CA ASP A 185 10.49 11.37 4.05
C ASP A 185 9.56 11.94 2.97
N TRP A 186 8.92 13.09 3.22
CA TRP A 186 8.13 13.78 2.20
C TRP A 186 8.99 14.09 0.97
N VAL A 187 8.62 13.53 -0.17
CA VAL A 187 9.23 13.82 -1.48
C VAL A 187 8.18 14.34 -2.44
N THR A 188 8.60 15.14 -3.42
CA THR A 188 7.73 15.58 -4.51
C THR A 188 7.96 14.66 -5.70
N ASN A 189 6.91 14.03 -6.20
CA ASN A 189 7.00 13.11 -7.33
C ASN A 189 7.08 13.85 -8.68
N GLY A 190 7.21 13.11 -9.78
CA GLY A 190 7.42 13.64 -11.13
C GLY A 190 6.29 14.53 -11.68
N VAL A 191 5.13 14.56 -11.01
CA VAL A 191 3.98 15.40 -11.36
C VAL A 191 3.65 16.45 -10.29
N GLY A 192 4.60 16.72 -9.38
CA GLY A 192 4.49 17.81 -8.41
C GLY A 192 3.67 17.50 -7.16
N ARG A 193 3.32 16.23 -6.90
CA ARG A 193 2.59 15.84 -5.68
C ARG A 193 3.55 15.43 -4.57
N LYS A 194 3.28 15.89 -3.34
CA LYS A 194 4.00 15.40 -2.17
C LYS A 194 3.50 14.01 -1.78
N VAL A 195 4.42 13.10 -1.47
CA VAL A 195 4.14 11.74 -1.03
C VAL A 195 5.14 11.32 0.04
N SER A 196 4.68 10.52 1.01
CA SER A 196 5.46 9.95 2.12
C SER A 196 5.11 8.46 2.25
N HIS A 197 6.07 7.61 2.60
CA HIS A 197 5.81 6.19 2.85
C HIS A 197 4.99 5.99 4.13
N SER A 198 5.01 6.94 5.06
CA SER A 198 4.21 6.90 6.28
C SER A 198 2.80 7.44 6.09
N PHE A 199 2.59 8.35 5.13
CA PHE A 199 1.32 9.06 4.99
C PHE A 199 0.63 8.93 3.61
N GLY A 200 1.25 8.24 2.65
CA GLY A 200 0.83 8.27 1.26
C GLY A 200 0.82 9.71 0.72
N PHE A 201 -0.25 10.09 0.02
CA PHE A 201 -0.44 11.46 -0.47
C PHE A 201 -0.91 12.44 0.64
N GLY A 202 -1.14 11.96 1.86
CA GLY A 202 -1.48 12.76 3.03
C GLY A 202 -2.86 12.46 3.61
N LEU A 203 -3.35 13.38 4.42
CA LEU A 203 -4.61 13.23 5.15
C LEU A 203 -5.81 13.31 4.19
N MET A 204 -6.75 12.37 4.28
CA MET A 204 -7.98 12.40 3.50
C MET A 204 -8.83 13.63 3.85
N ASP A 205 -9.36 14.30 2.83
CA ASP A 205 -10.20 15.48 2.96
C ASP A 205 -11.57 15.20 2.34
N ALA A 206 -12.55 14.92 3.19
CA ALA A 206 -13.92 14.61 2.77
C ALA A 206 -14.54 15.73 1.90
N GLY A 207 -14.35 16.99 2.28
CA GLY A 207 -14.91 18.12 1.55
C GLY A 207 -14.29 18.30 0.16
N ALA A 208 -12.98 18.08 0.02
CA ALA A 208 -12.34 18.08 -1.29
C ALA A 208 -12.73 16.86 -2.13
N MET A 209 -12.81 15.66 -1.53
CA MET A 209 -13.22 14.43 -2.22
C MET A 209 -14.64 14.55 -2.80
N VAL A 210 -15.62 14.95 -1.98
CA VAL A 210 -17.02 15.16 -2.40
C VAL A 210 -17.13 16.19 -3.53
N ARG A 211 -16.41 17.33 -3.40
CA ARG A 211 -16.42 18.38 -4.43
C ARG A 211 -15.82 17.90 -5.75
N LEU A 212 -14.70 17.17 -5.70
CA LEU A 212 -14.07 16.65 -6.91
C LEU A 212 -14.92 15.56 -7.56
N ALA A 213 -15.53 14.67 -6.76
CA ALA A 213 -16.41 13.60 -7.21
C ALA A 213 -17.62 14.11 -8.00
N SER A 214 -18.22 15.22 -7.55
CA SER A 214 -19.44 15.81 -8.14
C SER A 214 -19.25 16.24 -9.60
N ASN A 215 -18.01 16.49 -10.04
CA ASN A 215 -17.67 16.84 -11.42
C ASN A 215 -16.57 15.93 -11.99
N TRP A 216 -16.48 14.69 -11.48
CA TRP A 216 -15.45 13.75 -11.90
C TRP A 216 -15.82 13.10 -13.24
N THR A 217 -14.83 13.01 -14.13
CA THR A 217 -14.94 12.20 -15.36
C THR A 217 -14.23 10.88 -15.12
N THR A 218 -14.96 9.78 -15.28
CA THR A 218 -14.44 8.41 -15.12
C THR A 218 -13.17 8.21 -15.96
N VAL A 219 -12.14 7.63 -15.34
CA VAL A 219 -10.87 7.36 -16.00
C VAL A 219 -11.05 6.27 -17.08
N PRO A 220 -10.20 6.25 -18.13
CA PRO A 220 -10.23 5.19 -19.13
C PRO A 220 -10.00 3.80 -18.53
N GLU A 221 -10.36 2.76 -19.29
CA GLU A 221 -10.12 1.36 -18.91
C GLU A 221 -8.66 1.13 -18.47
N GLN A 222 -8.49 0.34 -17.42
CA GLN A 222 -7.17 0.01 -16.89
C GLN A 222 -6.37 -0.78 -17.92
N ARG A 223 -5.10 -0.41 -18.12
CA ARG A 223 -4.16 -1.15 -18.97
C ARG A 223 -3.00 -1.65 -18.14
N LYS A 224 -2.45 -2.79 -18.54
CA LYS A 224 -1.30 -3.42 -17.89
C LYS A 224 -0.16 -3.61 -18.89
N CYS A 225 0.95 -2.94 -18.65
CA CYS A 225 2.21 -3.18 -19.34
C CYS A 225 3.12 -4.05 -18.46
N VAL A 226 3.65 -5.13 -19.01
CA VAL A 226 4.56 -6.04 -18.31
C VAL A 226 5.88 -6.05 -19.05
N VAL A 227 6.96 -5.78 -18.34
CA VAL A 227 8.32 -5.79 -18.86
C VAL A 227 9.21 -6.69 -18.01
N PHE A 228 10.13 -7.40 -18.66
CA PHE A 228 11.04 -8.32 -18.00
C PHE A 228 12.46 -7.77 -18.08
N TYR A 229 13.20 -7.88 -16.98
CA TYR A 229 14.63 -7.63 -17.02
C TYR A 229 15.32 -8.72 -17.84
N PRO A 230 16.22 -8.38 -18.80
CA PRO A 230 16.76 -9.35 -19.76
C PRO A 230 17.67 -10.41 -19.13
N ALA A 231 18.31 -10.09 -17.99
CA ALA A 231 19.17 -11.06 -17.32
C ALA A 231 18.35 -11.98 -16.40
N ARG A 232 18.58 -13.29 -16.53
CA ARG A 232 17.88 -14.30 -15.73
C ARG A 232 18.27 -14.31 -14.25
N TYR A 233 19.54 -14.04 -13.95
CA TYR A 233 20.08 -14.03 -12.58
C TYR A 233 21.10 -12.90 -12.40
N LYS A 234 21.08 -12.29 -11.22
CA LYS A 234 22.07 -11.31 -10.76
C LYS A 234 22.36 -11.56 -9.29
N THR A 235 23.63 -11.45 -8.92
CA THR A 235 24.06 -11.56 -7.52
C THR A 235 23.91 -10.19 -6.85
N VAL A 236 23.25 -10.15 -5.70
CA VAL A 236 23.28 -8.97 -4.83
C VAL A 236 24.59 -9.01 -4.04
N PRO A 237 25.53 -8.08 -4.26
CA PRO A 237 26.81 -8.11 -3.58
C PRO A 237 26.62 -7.86 -2.08
N HIS A 238 27.41 -8.56 -1.26
CA HIS A 238 27.38 -8.40 0.19
C HIS A 238 27.92 -7.04 0.60
N GLY A 239 27.22 -6.31 1.48
CA GLY A 239 27.63 -4.99 1.97
C GLY A 239 27.69 -3.93 0.88
N ASN A 240 27.05 -4.17 -0.27
CA ASN A 240 27.06 -3.25 -1.41
C ASN A 240 25.69 -3.29 -2.13
N ARG A 241 25.52 -2.45 -3.15
CA ARG A 241 24.27 -2.25 -3.89
C ARG A 241 24.33 -2.94 -5.25
N LEU A 242 23.31 -3.72 -5.56
CA LEU A 242 22.97 -4.10 -6.93
C LEU A 242 22.07 -3.00 -7.54
N GLN A 243 22.43 -2.50 -8.71
CA GLN A 243 21.62 -1.55 -9.46
C GLN A 243 21.27 -2.15 -10.82
N LEU A 244 19.97 -2.24 -11.13
CA LEU A 244 19.44 -2.75 -12.38
C LEU A 244 18.66 -1.64 -13.08
N GLN A 245 18.95 -1.41 -14.36
CA GLN A 245 18.29 -0.38 -15.15
C GLN A 245 17.49 -1.03 -16.28
N LEU A 246 16.21 -0.65 -16.39
CA LEU A 246 15.28 -1.19 -17.38
C LEU A 246 14.58 -0.04 -18.09
N TYR A 247 14.79 0.07 -19.40
CA TYR A 247 14.01 0.99 -20.23
C TYR A 247 12.69 0.34 -20.64
N THR A 248 11.60 1.12 -20.61
CA THR A 248 10.31 0.73 -21.19
C THR A 248 9.75 1.86 -22.05
N ASP A 249 9.10 1.49 -23.15
CA ASP A 249 8.30 2.38 -24.00
C ASP A 249 6.83 2.45 -23.53
N GLY A 250 6.52 1.92 -22.34
CA GLY A 250 5.15 1.83 -21.84
C GLY A 250 4.28 0.87 -22.64
N CYS A 251 4.88 -0.15 -23.28
CA CYS A 251 4.22 -1.08 -24.19
C CYS A 251 3.57 -0.36 -25.39
N ALA A 252 4.25 0.66 -25.94
CA ALA A 252 3.72 1.52 -27.01
C ALA A 252 3.29 0.72 -28.25
N SER A 253 3.96 -0.40 -28.53
CA SER A 253 3.66 -1.29 -29.66
C SER A 253 2.33 -2.05 -29.53
N TYR A 254 1.76 -2.16 -28.33
CA TYR A 254 0.54 -2.94 -28.07
C TYR A 254 -0.54 -2.03 -27.49
N SER A 255 -1.47 -1.56 -28.33
CA SER A 255 -2.48 -0.55 -27.95
C SER A 255 -3.32 -0.91 -26.72
N ARG A 256 -3.64 -2.19 -26.53
CA ARG A 256 -4.39 -2.71 -25.35
C ARG A 256 -3.57 -2.71 -24.05
N ASN A 257 -2.24 -2.72 -24.15
CA ASN A 257 -1.32 -2.75 -23.02
C ASN A 257 -0.59 -1.42 -22.82
N LYS A 258 -0.73 -0.47 -23.77
CA LYS A 258 -0.05 0.82 -23.73
C LYS A 258 -0.46 1.63 -22.51
N VAL A 259 0.47 1.80 -21.58
CA VAL A 259 0.33 2.66 -20.40
C VAL A 259 1.05 3.98 -20.67
N GLY A 260 0.30 5.08 -20.74
CA GLY A 260 0.88 6.42 -20.87
C GLY A 260 1.33 6.98 -19.54
N TYR A 261 0.44 6.95 -18.56
CA TYR A 261 0.66 7.42 -17.19
C TYR A 261 0.39 6.29 -16.21
N VAL A 262 1.25 6.15 -15.19
CA VAL A 262 1.15 5.05 -14.23
C VAL A 262 0.15 5.37 -13.11
N GLU A 263 -0.55 4.34 -12.63
CA GLU A 263 -1.36 4.37 -11.41
C GLU A 263 -0.60 3.64 -10.31
N HIS A 264 -0.59 2.30 -10.40
CA HIS A 264 0.23 1.42 -9.57
C HIS A 264 1.44 0.90 -10.37
N VAL A 265 2.58 0.74 -9.69
CA VAL A 265 3.76 0.08 -10.26
C VAL A 265 4.17 -1.07 -9.35
N GLN A 266 4.42 -2.25 -9.93
CA GLN A 266 4.87 -3.42 -9.20
C GLN A 266 6.25 -3.88 -9.67
N ALA A 267 7.17 -4.06 -8.74
CA ALA A 267 8.41 -4.81 -8.97
C ALA A 267 8.21 -6.25 -8.46
N ILE A 268 8.03 -7.19 -9.39
CA ILE A 268 7.84 -8.61 -9.07
C ILE A 268 9.21 -9.26 -8.93
N ILE A 269 9.59 -9.63 -7.71
CA ILE A 269 10.96 -10.05 -7.37
C ILE A 269 10.97 -11.48 -6.83
N THR A 270 11.85 -12.29 -7.41
CA THR A 270 12.31 -13.55 -6.82
C THR A 270 13.76 -13.36 -6.40
N LEU A 271 14.02 -13.50 -5.10
CA LEU A 271 15.33 -13.24 -4.49
C LEU A 271 15.56 -14.20 -3.34
N THR A 272 16.74 -14.81 -3.31
CA THR A 272 17.21 -15.61 -2.16
C THR A 272 18.19 -14.79 -1.34
N ALA A 273 18.05 -14.81 -0.02
CA ALA A 273 18.97 -14.16 0.90
C ALA A 273 19.19 -15.03 2.15
N PRO A 274 20.41 -15.02 2.72
CA PRO A 274 20.69 -15.73 3.98
C PRO A 274 19.93 -15.11 5.16
N LYS A 275 19.59 -13.82 5.06
CA LYS A 275 18.80 -13.09 6.04
C LYS A 275 17.96 -12.04 5.31
N ARG A 276 16.66 -12.31 5.17
CA ARG A 276 15.74 -11.48 4.37
C ARG A 276 15.62 -10.05 4.90
N GLY A 277 15.66 -9.85 6.21
CA GLY A 277 15.56 -8.52 6.84
C GLY A 277 16.71 -7.56 6.58
N ASP A 278 17.85 -8.05 6.08
CA ASP A 278 18.99 -7.21 5.69
C ASP A 278 18.87 -6.69 4.24
N ILE A 279 17.86 -7.15 3.49
CA ILE A 279 17.57 -6.69 2.14
C ILE A 279 16.75 -5.42 2.19
N GLN A 280 17.19 -4.43 1.43
CA GLN A 280 16.42 -3.21 1.17
C GLN A 280 16.24 -3.05 -0.32
N ILE A 281 15.05 -2.65 -0.75
CA ILE A 281 14.69 -2.56 -2.18
C ILE A 281 14.14 -1.18 -2.45
N TYR A 282 14.65 -0.53 -3.49
CA TYR A 282 14.20 0.77 -3.94
C TYR A 282 13.92 0.74 -5.44
N LEU A 283 12.91 1.48 -5.88
CA LEU A 283 12.58 1.67 -7.28
C LEU A 283 12.55 3.17 -7.59
N THR A 284 13.29 3.59 -8.61
CA THR A 284 13.28 4.98 -9.08
C THR A 284 12.65 5.06 -10.47
N SER A 285 11.63 5.92 -10.61
CA SER A 285 10.95 6.16 -11.89
C SER A 285 11.79 7.01 -12.85
N PRO A 286 11.41 7.07 -14.15
CA PRO A 286 12.05 7.94 -15.13
C PRO A 286 12.08 9.42 -14.72
N SER A 287 11.08 9.87 -13.94
CA SER A 287 10.99 11.25 -13.45
C SER A 287 11.86 11.50 -12.20
N GLY A 288 12.55 10.48 -11.67
CA GLY A 288 13.43 10.58 -10.51
C GLY A 288 12.76 10.32 -9.16
N THR A 289 11.48 9.97 -9.11
CA THR A 289 10.79 9.65 -7.85
C THR A 289 11.25 8.29 -7.37
N ARG A 290 11.86 8.27 -6.18
CA ARG A 290 12.38 7.06 -5.53
C ARG A 290 11.41 6.52 -4.49
N SER A 291 10.95 5.30 -4.68
CA SER A 291 10.09 4.55 -3.76
C SER A 291 10.90 3.51 -3.01
N THR A 292 10.76 3.48 -1.69
CA THR A 292 11.23 2.37 -0.84
C THR A 292 10.21 1.24 -0.94
N LEU A 293 10.57 0.19 -1.67
CA LEU A 293 9.75 -1.00 -1.84
C LEU A 293 9.87 -1.94 -0.63
N LEU A 294 11.05 -2.00 -0.01
CA LEU A 294 11.31 -2.75 1.21
C LEU A 294 12.33 -2.00 2.06
N ALA A 295 11.94 -1.63 3.27
CA ALA A 295 12.85 -1.12 4.29
C ALA A 295 13.55 -2.28 5.03
N LYS A 296 14.61 -1.96 5.77
CA LYS A 296 15.30 -2.95 6.61
C LYS A 296 14.35 -3.43 7.72
N ARG A 297 14.24 -4.74 7.90
CA ARG A 297 13.41 -5.35 8.95
C ARG A 297 14.28 -6.15 9.91
N ALA A 298 14.72 -5.51 10.98
CA ALA A 298 15.74 -6.08 11.87
C ALA A 298 15.35 -7.44 12.50
N ARG A 299 14.04 -7.69 12.65
CA ARG A 299 13.53 -8.94 13.21
C ARG A 299 13.44 -10.08 12.21
N ASP A 300 13.41 -9.79 10.90
CA ASP A 300 13.25 -10.80 9.85
C ASP A 300 14.56 -11.55 9.59
N THR A 301 14.72 -12.69 10.26
CA THR A 301 15.87 -13.58 10.11
C THR A 301 15.64 -14.70 9.08
N SER A 302 14.56 -14.63 8.29
CA SER A 302 14.20 -15.70 7.37
C SER A 302 15.24 -15.91 6.27
N ARG A 303 15.43 -17.18 5.88
CA ARG A 303 16.25 -17.64 4.75
C ARG A 303 15.45 -17.89 3.47
N THR A 304 14.12 -17.76 3.52
CA THR A 304 13.25 -18.09 2.39
C THR A 304 13.34 -17.06 1.26
N GLY A 305 13.79 -15.84 1.57
CA GLY A 305 13.82 -14.74 0.61
C GLY A 305 12.41 -14.33 0.14
N PHE A 306 12.30 -13.94 -1.12
CA PHE A 306 11.06 -13.60 -1.81
C PHE A 306 10.89 -14.48 -3.04
N ARG A 307 9.66 -14.90 -3.32
CA ARG A 307 9.31 -15.68 -4.50
C ARG A 307 8.16 -15.00 -5.22
N GLU A 308 8.44 -14.45 -6.40
CA GLU A 308 7.48 -13.72 -7.23
C GLU A 308 6.69 -12.68 -6.42
N TRP A 309 7.33 -12.04 -5.44
CA TRP A 309 6.67 -11.07 -4.56
C TRP A 309 6.54 -9.73 -5.28
N ALA A 310 5.31 -9.23 -5.38
CA ALA A 310 4.97 -8.05 -6.16
C ALA A 310 4.99 -6.79 -5.29
N PHE A 311 6.17 -6.27 -4.94
CA PHE A 311 6.28 -5.01 -4.21
C PHE A 311 5.63 -3.88 -5.00
N MET A 312 4.67 -3.17 -4.41
CA MET A 312 3.87 -2.14 -5.07
C MET A 312 4.27 -0.73 -4.62
N THR A 313 4.16 0.23 -5.53
CA THR A 313 4.24 1.65 -5.19
C THR A 313 3.14 2.49 -5.87
N THR A 314 2.57 3.42 -5.09
CA THR A 314 1.65 4.48 -5.54
C THR A 314 2.35 5.83 -5.75
N HIS A 315 3.62 5.97 -5.35
CA HIS A 315 4.31 7.27 -5.31
C HIS A 315 4.51 7.88 -6.70
N ASN A 316 4.51 7.05 -7.74
CA ASN A 316 4.66 7.47 -9.13
C ASN A 316 3.33 7.84 -9.80
N TRP A 317 2.21 7.86 -9.08
CA TRP A 317 0.89 8.07 -9.67
C TRP A 317 0.81 9.33 -10.52
N GLY A 318 0.45 9.15 -11.79
CA GLY A 318 0.34 10.18 -12.81
C GLY A 318 1.64 10.46 -13.59
N GLU A 319 2.78 9.89 -13.21
CA GLU A 319 4.01 10.01 -13.99
C GLU A 319 3.95 9.25 -15.31
N MET A 320 4.76 9.65 -16.29
CA MET A 320 4.89 8.92 -17.54
C MET A 320 5.53 7.54 -17.30
N ALA A 321 4.95 6.50 -17.90
CA ALA A 321 5.51 5.14 -17.80
C ALA A 321 6.83 4.99 -18.58
N VAL A 322 6.97 5.77 -19.66
CA VAL A 322 8.10 5.71 -20.60
C VAL A 322 9.38 6.21 -19.96
N GLY A 323 10.45 5.47 -20.14
CA GLY A 323 11.81 5.88 -19.78
C GLY A 323 12.56 4.83 -19.00
N LEU A 324 13.64 5.27 -18.34
CA LEU A 324 14.54 4.40 -17.60
C LEU A 324 14.07 4.24 -16.14
N TRP A 325 13.69 3.03 -15.78
CA TRP A 325 13.41 2.63 -14.40
C TRP A 325 14.67 2.03 -13.78
N THR A 326 14.97 2.38 -12.53
CA THR A 326 16.13 1.87 -11.80
C THR A 326 15.69 1.11 -10.54
N LEU A 327 15.97 -0.18 -10.47
CA LEU A 327 15.81 -1.00 -9.28
C LEU A 327 17.14 -1.08 -8.53
N GLU A 328 17.13 -0.76 -7.24
CA GLU A 328 18.27 -0.87 -6.35
C GLU A 328 17.98 -1.91 -5.27
N ILE A 329 18.91 -2.84 -5.06
CA ILE A 329 18.83 -3.84 -3.99
C ILE A 329 20.10 -3.74 -3.17
N ASN A 330 19.95 -3.39 -1.89
CA ASN A 330 21.04 -3.38 -0.93
C ASN A 330 20.97 -4.65 -0.08
N ASN A 331 22.13 -5.15 0.33
CA ASN A 331 22.25 -6.20 1.34
C ASN A 331 23.25 -5.75 2.40
N ASP A 332 22.75 -5.38 3.58
CA ASP A 332 23.58 -4.88 4.67
C ASP A 332 24.55 -5.94 5.23
N GLY A 333 24.30 -7.23 4.98
CA GLY A 333 25.26 -8.31 5.22
C GLY A 333 25.70 -8.48 6.68
N TRP A 334 24.83 -8.26 7.67
CA TRP A 334 25.25 -8.29 9.07
C TRP A 334 25.06 -9.68 9.71
N ASP A 335 26.06 -10.54 9.51
CA ASP A 335 26.37 -11.66 10.41
C ASP A 335 27.50 -11.24 11.35
N GLY A 336 27.16 -10.82 12.56
CA GLY A 336 28.14 -10.55 13.60
C GLY A 336 28.89 -11.81 14.00
N LYS A 337 30.13 -11.97 13.54
CA LYS A 337 31.26 -12.54 14.32
C LYS A 337 32.57 -11.88 13.91
N PHE A 338 32.91 -10.78 14.56
CA PHE A 338 34.31 -10.45 14.78
C PHE A 338 34.83 -11.38 15.88
N PHE A 339 35.66 -12.35 15.50
CA PHE A 339 36.76 -12.76 16.37
C PHE A 339 38.05 -12.43 15.62
N LYS A 340 38.71 -11.36 16.06
CA LYS A 340 40.12 -11.13 15.81
C LYS A 340 40.74 -10.71 17.13
N SER A 341 41.33 -11.67 17.83
CA SER A 341 42.46 -11.42 18.73
C SER A 341 43.25 -12.71 18.91
N LEU A 342 44.43 -12.69 18.26
CA LEU A 342 45.57 -13.61 18.25
C LEU A 342 45.33 -15.05 17.79
#